data_AF-A0A1X7ESG2-F1
#
_entry.id   AF-A0A1X7ESG2-F1
#
_cell.length_a   1.000
_cell.length_b   1.000
_cell.length_c   1.000
_cell.angle_alpha   90.00
_cell.angle_beta   90.00
_cell.angle_gamma   90.00
#
_symmetry.space_group_name_H-M   'P 1'
#
loop_
_entity.id
_entity.type
_entity.pdbx_description
1 polymer ?
#
loop_
_entity_poly.entity_id
_entity_poly.type
_entity_poly.pdbx_seq_one_letter_code
_entity_poly.pdbx_strand_id
1 'polypeptide(L)'
;MRDEMLKIRMSGGELAVIRRKAEAEGRKLSDFVRSVALSVANGEKAYLSTEDRQIYIAMLHQLTGVATNLNQIARQLNTAAVMGADIAAEMPADVFAALAADVKPLMVDLRKIVARG
;
A
#
# COMPACT_ATOMS: atom_id res chain seq x y z
N MET A 1 32.32 -10.65 -6.88
CA MET A 1 32.62 -11.93 -6.20
C MET A 1 32.15 -11.79 -4.75
N ARG A 2 31.69 -12.86 -4.09
CA ARG A 2 31.41 -12.85 -2.64
C ARG A 2 32.58 -13.56 -1.95
N ASP A 3 33.35 -12.84 -1.16
CA ASP A 3 34.64 -13.24 -0.57
C ASP A 3 34.63 -13.24 0.97
N GLU A 4 33.76 -12.44 1.57
CA GLU A 4 33.55 -12.39 3.03
C GLU A 4 32.53 -13.42 3.54
N MET A 5 32.82 -14.04 4.69
CA MET A 5 31.98 -15.08 5.29
C MET A 5 31.49 -14.70 6.70
N LEU A 6 30.17 -14.69 6.88
CA LEU A 6 29.51 -14.50 8.17
C LEU A 6 29.22 -15.85 8.84
N LYS A 7 29.74 -16.08 10.05
CA LYS A 7 29.47 -17.28 10.87
C LYS A 7 28.53 -16.94 12.02
N ILE A 8 27.40 -17.63 12.12
CA ILE A 8 26.37 -17.42 13.15
C ILE A 8 26.13 -18.74 13.88
N ARG A 9 26.17 -18.73 15.22
CA ARG A 9 25.75 -19.88 16.02
C ARG A 9 24.23 -19.90 16.11
N MET A 10 23.64 -21.08 15.93
CA MET A 10 22.20 -21.30 15.99
C MET A 10 21.93 -22.62 16.66
N SER A 11 20.85 -22.68 17.45
CA SER A 11 20.24 -23.93 17.87
C SER A 11 19.60 -24.65 16.68
N GLY A 12 19.35 -25.95 16.83
CA GLY A 12 18.64 -26.73 15.81
C GLY A 12 17.23 -26.20 15.51
N GLY A 13 16.53 -25.70 16.53
CA GLY A 13 15.20 -25.12 16.39
C GLY A 13 15.19 -23.84 15.56
N GLU A 14 16.12 -22.92 15.83
CA GLU A 14 16.26 -21.67 15.07
C GLU A 14 16.60 -21.96 13.61
N LEU A 15 17.54 -22.87 13.35
CA LEU A 15 17.92 -23.24 11.99
C LEU A 15 16.75 -23.90 11.22
N ALA A 16 15.97 -24.74 11.89
CA ALA A 16 14.81 -25.40 11.29
C ALA A 16 13.70 -24.40 10.90
N VAL A 17 13.47 -23.37 11.73
CA VAL A 17 12.52 -22.30 11.43
C VAL A 17 12.95 -21.53 10.18
N ILE A 18 14.20 -21.10 10.11
CA ILE A 18 14.71 -20.33 8.97
C ILE A 18 14.69 -21.20 7.69
N ARG A 19 15.09 -22.47 7.79
CA ARG A 19 15.09 -23.40 6.66
C ARG A 19 13.71 -23.60 6.07
N ARG A 20 12.69 -23.86 6.90
CA ARG A 20 11.30 -24.01 6.44
C ARG A 20 10.80 -22.75 5.73
N LYS A 21 11.16 -21.57 6.24
CA LYS A 21 10.77 -20.29 5.62
C LYS A 21 11.46 -20.07 4.27
N ALA A 22 12.75 -20.39 4.17
CA ALA A 22 13.50 -20.32 2.92
C ALA A 22 12.93 -21.29 1.86
N GLU A 23 12.63 -22.53 2.26
CA GLU A 23 12.01 -23.55 1.40
C GLU A 23 10.63 -23.14 0.90
N ALA A 24 9.79 -22.59 1.78
CA ALA A 24 8.45 -22.09 1.42
C ALA A 24 8.50 -20.96 0.36
N GLU A 25 9.62 -20.26 0.26
CA GLU A 25 9.82 -19.18 -0.71
C GLU A 25 10.67 -19.63 -1.92
N GLY A 26 11.01 -20.92 -2.01
CA GLY A 26 11.82 -21.47 -3.10
C GLY A 26 13.26 -20.97 -3.12
N ARG A 27 13.78 -20.49 -1.98
CA ARG A 27 15.10 -19.85 -1.89
C ARG A 27 16.11 -20.77 -1.20
N LYS A 28 17.37 -20.72 -1.63
CA LYS A 28 18.47 -21.33 -0.88
C LYS A 28 18.61 -20.64 0.48
N LEU A 29 18.89 -21.40 1.53
CA LEU A 29 19.03 -20.88 2.90
C LEU A 29 20.02 -19.71 2.99
N SER A 30 21.17 -19.80 2.30
CA SER A 30 22.18 -18.74 2.29
C SER A 30 21.70 -17.45 1.64
N ASP A 31 20.97 -17.55 0.52
CA ASP A 31 20.44 -16.39 -0.17
C ASP A 31 19.26 -15.77 0.60
N PHE A 32 18.43 -16.61 1.24
CA PHE A 32 17.38 -16.15 2.16
C PHE A 32 17.97 -15.33 3.31
N VAL A 33 18.89 -15.91 4.09
CA VAL A 33 19.50 -15.25 5.26
C VAL A 33 20.21 -13.96 4.85
N ARG A 34 20.97 -13.98 3.74
CA ARG A 34 21.63 -12.78 3.22
C ARG A 34 20.61 -11.70 2.83
N SER A 35 19.53 -12.07 2.13
CA SER A 35 18.52 -11.11 1.69
C SER A 35 17.83 -10.44 2.87
N VAL A 36 17.48 -11.20 3.91
CA VAL A 36 16.84 -10.67 5.11
C VAL A 36 17.81 -9.76 5.89
N ALA A 37 19.06 -10.19 6.06
CA ALA A 37 20.07 -9.37 6.76
C ALA A 37 20.33 -8.04 6.04
N LEU A 38 20.42 -8.05 4.70
CA LEU A 38 20.61 -6.84 3.90
C LEU A 38 19.36 -5.96 3.87
N SER A 39 18.17 -6.54 3.76
CA SER A 39 16.89 -5.83 3.80
C SER A 39 16.79 -5.02 5.10
N VAL A 40 17.02 -5.66 6.25
CA VAL A 40 17.01 -5.00 7.55
C VAL A 40 18.13 -3.95 7.66
N ALA A 41 19.35 -4.26 7.22
CA ALA A 41 20.47 -3.32 7.26
C ALA A 41 20.25 -2.08 6.37
N ASN A 42 19.53 -2.25 5.25
CA ASN A 42 19.17 -1.17 4.32
C ASN A 42 17.92 -0.40 4.78
N GLY A 43 17.34 -0.72 5.94
CA GLY A 43 16.17 -0.03 6.46
C GLY A 43 14.85 -0.44 5.81
N GLU A 44 14.82 -1.53 5.01
CA GLU A 44 13.57 -2.11 4.55
C GLU A 44 12.84 -2.71 5.76
N LYS A 45 11.78 -2.02 6.20
CA LYS A 45 11.00 -2.50 7.33
C LYS A 45 10.13 -3.68 6.89
N ALA A 46 10.34 -4.84 7.49
CA ALA A 46 9.51 -6.04 7.28
C ALA A 46 8.03 -5.84 7.69
N TYR A 47 7.74 -4.77 8.42
CA TYR A 47 6.41 -4.32 8.80
C TYR A 47 6.36 -2.80 8.65
N LEU A 48 5.24 -2.25 8.16
CA LEU A 48 4.99 -0.80 8.24
C LEU A 48 5.29 -0.36 9.67
N SER A 49 6.12 0.68 9.84
CA SER A 49 6.29 1.21 11.20
C SER A 49 4.96 1.71 11.74
N THR A 50 4.84 1.89 13.05
CA THR A 50 3.61 2.42 13.65
C THR A 50 3.14 3.70 12.96
N GLU A 51 4.08 4.57 12.57
CA GLU A 51 3.80 5.79 11.82
C GLU A 51 3.31 5.49 10.38
N ASP A 52 4.02 4.65 9.63
CA ASP A 52 3.62 4.27 8.26
C ASP A 52 2.26 3.54 8.24
N ARG A 53 1.96 2.76 9.27
CA ARG A 53 0.67 2.09 9.45
C ARG A 53 -0.44 3.10 9.70
N GLN A 54 -0.20 4.15 10.47
CA GLN A 54 -1.18 5.23 10.65
C GLN A 54 -1.44 5.98 9.35
N ILE A 55 -0.38 6.27 8.57
CA ILE A 55 -0.53 6.90 7.26
C ILE A 55 -1.34 5.99 6.32
N TYR A 56 -1.03 4.69 6.29
CA TYR A 56 -1.77 3.71 5.48
C TYR A 56 -3.26 3.63 5.86
N ILE A 57 -3.58 3.60 7.15
CA ILE A 57 -4.96 3.61 7.64
C ILE A 57 -5.68 4.92 7.25
N ALA A 58 -5.00 6.06 7.39
CA ALA A 58 -5.56 7.36 6.99
C ALA A 58 -5.88 7.40 5.49
N MET A 59 -5.00 6.85 4.65
CA MET A 59 -5.23 6.76 3.21
C MET A 59 -6.41 5.84 2.86
N LEU A 60 -6.59 4.70 3.54
CA LEU A 60 -7.74 3.83 3.33
C LEU A 60 -9.07 4.53 3.69
N HIS A 61 -9.07 5.33 4.75
CA HIS A 61 -10.23 6.14 5.13
C HIS A 61 -10.56 7.18 4.05
N GLN A 62 -9.54 7.89 3.53
CA GLN A 62 -9.73 8.86 2.45
C GLN A 62 -10.25 8.18 1.17
N LEU A 63 -9.73 7.00 0.81
CA LEU A 63 -10.17 6.24 -0.36
C LEU A 63 -11.65 5.82 -0.24
N THR A 64 -12.10 5.51 0.98
CA THR A 64 -13.50 5.18 1.26
C THR A 64 -14.42 6.38 1.03
N GLY A 65 -13.96 7.59 1.37
CA GLY A 65 -14.66 8.85 1.04
C GLY A 65 -14.80 9.06 -0.47
N VAL A 66 -13.70 8.92 -1.21
CA VAL A 66 -13.68 8.99 -2.68
C VAL A 66 -14.64 7.98 -3.31
N ALA A 67 -14.62 6.71 -2.85
CA ALA A 67 -15.51 5.67 -3.35
C ALA A 67 -17.00 5.97 -3.06
N THR A 68 -17.29 6.58 -1.90
CA THR A 68 -18.65 7.00 -1.54
C THR A 68 -19.16 8.09 -2.48
N ASN A 69 -18.34 9.09 -2.78
CA ASN A 69 -18.71 10.16 -3.70
C ASN A 69 -18.87 9.68 -5.14
N LEU A 70 -18.01 8.76 -5.60
CA LEU A 70 -18.19 8.10 -6.90
C LEU A 70 -19.50 7.32 -6.98
N ASN A 71 -19.90 6.64 -5.90
CA ASN A 71 -21.18 5.96 -5.83
C ASN A 71 -22.37 6.94 -5.86
N GLN A 72 -22.23 8.12 -5.25
CA GLN A 72 -23.26 9.17 -5.33
C GLN A 72 -23.40 9.72 -6.75
N ILE A 73 -22.27 10.00 -7.43
CA ILE A 73 -22.25 10.36 -8.86
C ILE A 73 -22.98 9.31 -9.68
N ALA A 74 -22.60 8.04 -9.55
CA ALA A 74 -23.22 6.95 -10.30
C ALA A 74 -24.74 6.85 -10.06
N ARG A 75 -25.20 7.03 -8.81
CA ARG A 75 -26.64 7.04 -8.50
C ARG A 75 -27.36 8.21 -9.15
N GLN A 76 -26.79 9.41 -9.11
CA GLN A 76 -27.38 10.60 -9.73
C GLN A 76 -27.46 10.45 -11.25
N LEU A 77 -26.39 9.97 -11.89
CA LEU A 77 -26.37 9.69 -13.34
C LEU A 77 -27.39 8.62 -13.72
N ASN A 78 -27.50 7.53 -12.94
CA ASN A 78 -28.51 6.50 -13.18
C ASN A 78 -29.93 7.04 -13.02
N THR A 79 -30.16 7.94 -12.05
CA THR A 79 -31.47 8.56 -11.83
C THR A 79 -31.81 9.51 -12.98
N ALA A 80 -30.86 10.33 -13.43
CA ALA A 80 -31.01 11.23 -14.57
C ALA A 80 -31.24 10.48 -15.89
N ALA A 81 -30.54 9.37 -16.11
CA ALA A 81 -30.72 8.49 -17.28
C ALA A 81 -32.12 7.85 -17.29
N VAL A 82 -32.63 7.42 -16.13
CA VAL A 82 -34.00 6.91 -15.98
C VAL A 82 -35.06 7.99 -16.23
N MET A 83 -34.74 9.25 -15.93
CA MET A 83 -35.61 10.41 -16.18
C MET A 83 -35.48 11.00 -17.60
N GLY A 84 -34.61 10.43 -18.46
CA GLY A 84 -34.45 10.85 -19.85
C GLY A 84 -33.74 12.20 -20.05
N ALA A 85 -32.99 12.67 -19.04
CA ALA A 85 -32.24 13.92 -19.09
C ALA A 85 -30.89 13.72 -19.82
N ASP A 86 -30.47 14.72 -20.61
CA ASP A 86 -29.19 14.71 -21.32
C ASP A 86 -28.03 14.84 -20.32
N ILE A 87 -27.36 13.72 -20.04
CA ILE A 87 -26.46 13.50 -18.91
C ILE A 87 -25.22 14.42 -18.98
N ALA A 88 -24.87 14.92 -20.17
CA ALA A 88 -23.74 15.82 -20.38
C ALA A 88 -24.04 17.29 -20.03
N ALA A 89 -25.31 17.68 -19.90
CA ALA A 89 -25.71 19.07 -19.70
C ALA A 89 -25.82 19.50 -18.22
N GLU A 90 -25.99 18.55 -17.29
CA GLU A 90 -26.24 18.85 -15.87
C GLU A 90 -25.44 17.93 -14.92
N MET A 91 -24.12 17.82 -15.10
CA MET A 91 -23.26 17.38 -13.99
C MET A 91 -23.01 18.57 -13.06
N PRO A 92 -23.52 18.57 -11.82
CA PRO A 92 -23.43 19.74 -10.97
C PRO A 92 -21.98 19.91 -10.48
N ALA A 93 -21.45 21.13 -10.62
CA ALA A 93 -20.03 21.45 -10.44
C ALA A 93 -19.52 21.24 -9.00
N ASP A 94 -20.43 21.23 -8.03
CA ASP A 94 -20.19 20.91 -6.63
C ASP A 94 -19.68 19.47 -6.44
N VAL A 95 -20.10 18.54 -7.28
CA VAL A 95 -19.70 17.13 -7.18
C VAL A 95 -18.25 16.92 -7.61
N PHE A 96 -17.80 17.60 -8.67
CA PHE A 96 -16.37 17.61 -9.04
C PHE A 96 -15.52 18.32 -7.99
N ALA A 97 -16.02 19.40 -7.40
CA ALA A 97 -15.32 20.12 -6.34
C ALA A 97 -15.15 19.26 -5.07
N ALA A 98 -16.18 18.51 -4.68
CA ALA A 98 -16.13 17.56 -3.56
C ALA A 98 -15.13 16.42 -3.83
N LEU A 99 -15.17 15.82 -5.03
CA LEU A 99 -14.22 14.78 -5.42
C LEU A 99 -12.77 15.29 -5.42
N ALA A 100 -12.53 16.49 -5.95
CA ALA A 100 -11.21 17.11 -5.97
C ALA A 100 -10.69 17.43 -4.55
N ALA A 101 -11.58 17.81 -3.63
CA ALA A 101 -11.24 18.07 -2.23
C ALA A 101 -10.77 16.79 -1.52
N ASP A 102 -11.34 15.62 -1.83
CA ASP A 102 -10.99 14.34 -1.21
C ASP A 102 -9.73 13.70 -1.82
N VAL A 103 -9.52 13.87 -3.14
CA VAL A 103 -8.35 13.30 -3.84
C VAL A 103 -7.05 14.04 -3.48
N LYS A 104 -7.13 15.36 -3.25
CA LYS A 104 -5.96 16.21 -2.96
C LYS A 104 -5.14 15.78 -1.73
N PRO A 105 -5.72 15.50 -0.54
CA PRO A 105 -4.97 15.00 0.61
C PRO A 105 -4.39 13.60 0.36
N LEU A 106 -5.11 12.75 -0.38
CA LEU A 106 -4.67 11.40 -0.75
C LEU A 106 -3.38 11.45 -1.60
N MET A 107 -3.29 12.40 -2.54
CA MET A 107 -2.07 12.64 -3.32
C MET A 107 -0.90 13.17 -2.49
N VAL A 108 -1.18 14.00 -1.47
CA VAL A 108 -0.14 14.54 -0.57
C VAL A 108 0.46 13.42 0.27
N ASP A 109 -0.38 12.53 0.82
CA ASP A 109 0.08 11.43 1.67
C ASP A 109 0.81 10.34 0.86
N LEU A 110 0.36 10.04 -0.37
CA LEU A 110 1.10 9.21 -1.33
C LEU A 110 2.51 9.76 -1.58
N ARG A 111 2.63 11.09 -1.78
CA ARG A 111 3.91 11.73 -2.05
C ARG A 111 4.87 11.63 -0.87
N LYS A 112 4.37 11.72 0.37
CA LYS A 112 5.18 11.55 1.59
C LYS A 112 5.72 10.13 1.73
N ILE A 113 4.94 9.11 1.36
CA ILE A 113 5.39 7.72 1.38
C ILE A 113 6.46 7.49 0.31
N VAL A 114 6.21 7.95 -0.93
CA VAL A 114 7.17 7.80 -2.04
C VAL A 114 8.48 8.56 -1.79
N ALA A 115 8.45 9.69 -1.09
CA ALA A 115 9.66 10.45 -0.77
C ALA A 115 10.48 9.87 0.41
N ARG A 116 9.92 8.88 1.14
CA ARG A 116 10.57 8.23 2.30
C ARG A 116 11.14 6.84 1.99
N GLY A 117 10.79 6.25 0.84
CA GLY A 117 11.34 5.00 0.32
C GLY A 117 12.31 5.24 -0.82
#